data_AF-A0A0C3K6E3-F1
#
_entry.id   AF-A0A0C3K6E3-F1
#
_cell.length_a   1.000
_cell.length_b   1.000
_cell.length_c   1.000
_cell.angle_alpha   90.00
_cell.angle_beta   90.00
_cell.angle_gamma   90.00
#
_symmetry.space_group_name_H-M   'P 1'
#
loop_
_entity.id
_entity.type
_entity.pdbx_description
1 polymer ?
#
loop_
_entity_poly.entity_id
_entity_poly.type
_entity_poly.pdbx_seq_one_letter_code
_entity_poly.pdbx_strand_id
1 'polypeptide(L)'
;IRKRGARVANSVQGQMETFHLTQPGYYGEQGFLVISEALQAMFPQTKLEAAEIAPMDSQNFLRRVLVPETAILLIMEDREQDYSAALKTMEDSREYGTALFP
;
A
#
# COMPACT_ATOMS: atom_id res chain seq x y z
N ILE A 1 -21.60 -7.25 -15.32
CA ILE A 1 -20.13 -7.26 -15.07
C ILE A 1 -19.73 -6.43 -13.83
N ARG A 2 -20.34 -5.27 -13.51
CA ARG A 2 -19.89 -4.39 -12.40
C ARG A 2 -20.06 -4.86 -10.94
N LYS A 3 -21.05 -5.68 -10.58
CA LYS A 3 -21.29 -6.07 -9.15
C LYS A 3 -20.43 -7.22 -8.62
N ARG A 4 -19.77 -8.00 -9.49
CA ARG A 4 -18.91 -9.13 -9.07
C ARG A 4 -17.46 -8.70 -8.74
N GLY A 5 -16.92 -7.68 -9.41
CA GLY A 5 -15.53 -7.26 -9.24
C GLY A 5 -15.20 -6.76 -7.83
N ALA A 6 -16.00 -5.85 -7.28
CA ALA A 6 -15.74 -5.28 -5.94
C ALA A 6 -15.82 -6.34 -4.82
N ARG A 7 -16.74 -7.30 -4.93
CA ARG A 7 -16.90 -8.36 -3.91
C ARG A 7 -15.76 -9.38 -3.95
N VAL A 8 -15.23 -9.67 -5.15
CA VAL A 8 -14.06 -10.53 -5.32
C VAL A 8 -12.78 -9.82 -4.90
N ALA A 9 -12.58 -8.55 -5.26
CA ALA A 9 -11.43 -7.75 -4.83
C ALA A 9 -11.36 -7.59 -3.30
N ASN A 10 -12.52 -7.49 -2.63
CA ASN A 10 -12.61 -7.42 -1.17
C ASN A 10 -12.63 -8.81 -0.49
N SER A 11 -12.69 -9.91 -1.23
CA SER A 11 -12.62 -11.26 -0.64
C SER A 11 -11.19 -11.57 -0.18
N VAL A 12 -11.02 -12.38 0.87
CA VAL A 12 -9.69 -12.77 1.38
C VAL A 12 -8.76 -13.27 0.26
N GLN A 13 -9.31 -14.02 -0.69
CA GLN A 13 -8.56 -14.56 -1.82
C GLN A 13 -8.10 -13.46 -2.80
N GLY A 14 -8.96 -12.50 -3.13
CA GLY A 14 -8.57 -11.33 -3.94
C GLY A 14 -7.65 -10.35 -3.19
N GLN A 15 -7.76 -10.28 -1.86
CA GLN A 15 -6.80 -9.54 -1.03
C GLN A 15 -5.42 -10.19 -1.06
N MET A 16 -5.34 -11.53 -0.98
CA MET A 16 -4.08 -12.26 -1.09
C MET A 16 -3.45 -12.18 -2.48
N GLU A 17 -4.26 -12.32 -3.55
CA GLU A 17 -3.78 -12.19 -4.94
C GLU A 17 -3.19 -10.80 -5.24
N THR A 18 -3.69 -9.76 -4.56
CA THR A 18 -3.20 -8.38 -4.73
C THR A 18 -2.24 -7.93 -3.63
N PHE A 19 -1.98 -8.76 -2.61
CA PHE A 19 -1.15 -8.41 -1.47
C PHE A 19 0.28 -8.08 -1.90
N HIS A 20 0.84 -8.88 -2.81
CA HIS A 20 2.15 -8.66 -3.39
C HIS A 20 2.26 -7.31 -4.11
N LEU A 21 1.16 -6.80 -4.68
CA LEU A 21 1.13 -5.50 -5.37
C LEU A 21 1.15 -4.33 -4.38
N THR A 22 0.75 -4.55 -3.13
CA THR A 22 0.68 -3.53 -2.07
C THR A 22 1.87 -3.55 -1.10
N GLN A 23 2.84 -4.45 -1.32
CA GLN A 23 4.05 -4.50 -0.49
C GLN A 23 4.94 -3.27 -0.72
N PRO A 24 5.50 -2.68 0.35
CA PRO A 24 6.30 -1.45 0.29
C PRO A 24 7.74 -1.70 -0.20
N GLY A 25 7.94 -2.62 -1.15
CA GLY A 25 9.25 -2.97 -1.69
C GLY A 25 10.23 -3.47 -0.62
N TYR A 26 11.45 -2.91 -0.61
CA TYR A 26 12.51 -3.33 0.31
C TYR A 26 12.22 -3.07 1.79
N TYR A 27 11.17 -2.31 2.14
CA TYR A 27 10.77 -2.13 3.53
C TYR A 27 10.02 -3.35 4.11
N GLY A 28 9.56 -4.30 3.26
CA GLY A 28 8.93 -5.55 3.70
C GLY A 28 7.63 -5.38 4.52
N GLU A 29 7.23 -6.43 5.23
CA GLU A 29 6.02 -6.43 6.05
C GLU A 29 6.15 -5.54 7.29
N GLN A 30 7.35 -5.47 7.88
CA GLN A 30 7.61 -4.55 9.00
C GLN A 30 7.43 -3.09 8.59
N GLY A 31 7.97 -2.71 7.43
CA GLY A 31 7.75 -1.38 6.87
C GLY A 31 6.29 -1.08 6.62
N PHE A 32 5.53 -2.07 6.12
CA PHE A 32 4.09 -1.93 5.93
C PHE A 32 3.38 -1.58 7.24
N LEU A 33 3.73 -2.25 8.34
CA LEU A 33 3.14 -1.99 9.67
C LEU A 33 3.49 -0.59 10.19
N VAL A 34 4.76 -0.22 10.12
CA VAL A 34 5.25 1.09 10.60
C VAL A 34 4.62 2.23 9.80
N ILE A 35 4.61 2.12 8.47
CA ILE A 35 3.97 3.11 7.60
C ILE A 35 2.47 3.17 7.88
N SER A 36 1.81 2.02 8.04
CA SER A 36 0.37 1.97 8.34
C SER A 36 0.02 2.65 9.67
N GLU A 37 0.84 2.46 10.71
CA GLU A 37 0.64 3.08 12.02
C GLU A 37 0.83 4.59 11.94
N ALA A 38 1.91 5.04 11.29
CA ALA A 38 2.17 6.47 11.08
C ALA A 38 1.02 7.15 10.32
N LEU A 39 0.55 6.53 9.22
CA LEU A 39 -0.56 7.05 8.44
C LEU A 39 -1.87 7.07 9.22
N GLN A 40 -2.15 6.08 10.07
CA GLN A 40 -3.34 6.08 10.93
C GLN A 40 -3.30 7.22 11.96
N ALA A 41 -2.12 7.52 12.52
CA ALA A 41 -1.95 8.63 13.45
C ALA A 41 -2.13 9.99 12.75
N MET A 42 -1.63 10.15 11.52
CA MET A 42 -1.74 11.39 10.74
C MET A 42 -3.15 11.61 10.18
N PHE A 43 -3.75 10.53 9.66
CA PHE A 43 -5.04 10.48 8.97
C PHE A 43 -6.01 9.50 9.67
N PRO A 44 -6.50 9.85 10.87
CA PRO A 44 -7.52 9.05 11.54
C PRO A 44 -8.78 8.97 10.68
N GLN A 45 -9.55 7.89 10.84
CA GLN A 45 -10.74 7.59 10.00
C GLN A 45 -11.74 8.74 9.90
N THR A 46 -11.85 9.56 10.95
CA THR A 46 -12.74 10.73 10.99
C THR A 46 -12.33 11.87 10.04
N LYS A 47 -11.11 11.85 9.51
CA LYS A 47 -10.61 12.85 8.55
C LYS A 47 -10.74 12.41 7.09
N LEU A 48 -11.08 11.15 6.82
CA LEU A 48 -11.24 10.64 5.45
C LEU A 48 -12.72 10.67 5.10
N GLU A 49 -13.10 11.60 4.22
CA GLU A 49 -14.47 11.71 3.77
C GLU A 49 -14.84 10.49 2.91
N ALA A 50 -15.93 9.80 3.27
CA ALA A 50 -16.36 8.58 2.59
C ALA A 50 -16.59 8.79 1.08
N ALA A 51 -16.94 10.01 0.67
CA ALA A 51 -17.11 10.37 -0.74
C ALA A 51 -15.79 10.41 -1.53
N GLU A 52 -14.67 10.73 -0.88
CA GLU A 52 -13.35 10.84 -1.51
C GLU A 52 -12.67 9.48 -1.69
N ILE A 53 -12.93 8.56 -0.76
CA ILE A 53 -12.31 7.22 -0.75
C ILE A 53 -13.22 6.13 -1.34
N ALA A 54 -14.47 6.46 -1.68
CA ALA A 54 -15.38 5.52 -2.31
C ALA A 54 -14.79 4.96 -3.63
N PRO A 55 -14.98 3.66 -3.92
CA PRO A 55 -15.83 2.69 -3.22
C PRO A 55 -15.14 1.93 -2.08
N MET A 56 -13.94 2.34 -1.66
CA MET A 56 -13.19 1.69 -0.58
C MET A 56 -13.61 2.24 0.79
N ASP A 57 -13.45 1.41 1.82
CA ASP A 57 -13.45 1.89 3.21
C ASP A 57 -12.08 2.47 3.58
N SER A 58 -12.02 3.20 4.69
CA SER A 58 -10.79 3.88 5.14
C SER A 58 -9.62 2.93 5.35
N GLN A 59 -9.87 1.69 5.77
CA GLN A 59 -8.80 0.71 6.00
C GLN A 59 -8.22 0.19 4.67
N ASN A 60 -9.09 -0.14 3.72
CA ASN A 60 -8.67 -0.58 2.38
C ASN A 60 -7.99 0.55 1.62
N PHE A 61 -8.49 1.78 1.73
CA PHE A 61 -7.84 2.95 1.13
C PHE A 61 -6.43 3.15 1.70
N LEU A 62 -6.29 3.09 3.04
CA LEU A 62 -4.99 3.22 3.68
C LEU A 62 -4.02 2.13 3.22
N ARG A 63 -4.41 0.87 3.30
CA ARG A 63 -3.52 -0.27 3.00
C ARG A 63 -3.19 -0.43 1.52
N ARG A 64 -4.14 -0.10 0.63
CA ARG A 64 -3.99 -0.36 -0.81
C ARG A 64 -3.52 0.85 -1.61
N VAL A 65 -3.66 2.05 -1.05
CA VAL A 65 -3.31 3.31 -1.73
C VAL A 65 -2.25 4.06 -0.94
N LEU A 66 -2.55 4.46 0.30
CA LEU A 66 -1.64 5.33 1.06
C LEU A 66 -0.33 4.64 1.42
N VAL A 67 -0.34 3.38 1.82
CA VAL A 67 0.89 2.65 2.18
C VAL A 67 1.82 2.47 0.97
N PRO A 68 1.37 1.95 -0.19
CA PRO A 68 2.22 1.87 -1.38
C PRO A 68 2.72 3.24 -1.86
N GLU A 69 1.86 4.26 -1.87
CA GLU A 69 2.26 5.61 -2.28
C GLU A 69 3.34 6.19 -1.36
N THR A 70 3.15 6.03 -0.05
CA THR A 70 4.14 6.46 0.95
C THR A 70 5.46 5.71 0.77
N ALA A 71 5.42 4.40 0.50
CA ALA A 71 6.62 3.64 0.23
C ALA A 71 7.39 4.17 -0.99
N ILE A 72 6.68 4.50 -2.09
CA ILE A 72 7.31 5.11 -3.27
C ILE A 72 7.96 6.44 -2.90
N LEU A 73 7.26 7.31 -2.18
CA LEU A 73 7.79 8.61 -1.76
C LEU A 73 9.03 8.48 -0.88
N LEU A 74 9.03 7.53 0.07
CA LEU A 74 10.20 7.24 0.90
C LEU A 74 11.37 6.70 0.05
N ILE A 75 11.10 5.85 -0.95
CA ILE A 75 12.14 5.35 -1.88
C ILE A 75 12.71 6.49 -2.73
N MET A 76 11.86 7.41 -3.20
CA MET A 76 12.30 8.59 -3.94
C MET A 76 13.28 9.42 -3.11
N GLU A 77 12.97 9.64 -1.83
CA GLU A 77 13.81 10.37 -0.88
C GLU A 77 15.12 9.60 -0.59
N ASP A 78 15.02 8.32 -0.24
CA ASP A 78 16.17 7.48 0.13
C ASP A 78 17.17 7.27 -1.01
N ARG A 79 16.69 7.30 -2.26
CA ARG A 79 17.49 6.98 -3.46
C ARG A 79 17.73 8.16 -4.38
N GLU A 80 17.20 9.34 -4.04
CA GLU A 80 17.21 10.53 -4.89
C GLU A 80 16.70 10.23 -6.31
N GLN A 81 15.57 9.51 -6.38
CA GLN A 81 14.97 9.01 -7.62
C GLN A 81 13.68 9.75 -7.96
N ASP A 82 13.35 9.79 -9.26
CA ASP A 82 12.01 10.17 -9.69
C ASP A 82 10.99 9.05 -9.38
N TYR A 83 9.70 9.39 -9.47
CA TYR A 83 8.61 8.48 -9.16
C TYR A 83 8.67 7.18 -9.98
N SER A 84 9.03 7.25 -11.26
CA SER A 84 9.06 6.08 -12.16
C SER A 84 10.17 5.11 -11.74
N ALA A 85 11.36 5.64 -11.43
CA ALA A 85 12.48 4.85 -10.94
C ALA A 85 12.22 4.28 -9.54
N ALA A 86 11.57 5.05 -8.66
CA ALA A 86 11.22 4.60 -7.32
C ALA A 86 10.14 3.50 -7.34
N LEU A 87 9.10 3.64 -8.17
CA LEU A 87 8.11 2.59 -8.40
C LEU A 87 8.78 1.30 -8.86
N LYS A 88 9.68 1.39 -9.85
CA LYS A 88 10.43 0.21 -10.33
C LYS A 88 11.27 -0.40 -9.21
N THR A 89 11.96 0.43 -8.42
CA THR A 89 12.74 -0.04 -7.27
C THR A 89 11.85 -0.74 -6.24
N MET A 90 10.66 -0.19 -5.95
CA MET A 90 9.68 -0.80 -5.06
C MET A 90 9.27 -2.19 -5.56
N GLU A 91 8.96 -2.32 -6.86
CA GLU A 91 8.57 -3.59 -7.47
C GLU A 91 9.70 -4.63 -7.48
N ASP A 92 10.90 -4.23 -7.91
CA ASP A 92 12.07 -5.11 -8.03
C ASP A 92 12.55 -5.63 -6.65
N SER A 93 12.27 -4.89 -5.58
CA SER A 93 12.79 -5.18 -4.24
C SER A 93 11.81 -5.89 -3.29
N ARG A 94 10.61 -6.27 -3.76
CA ARG A 94 9.59 -6.95 -2.94
C ARG A 94 10.07 -8.27 -2.33
N GLU A 95 10.71 -9.11 -3.13
CA GLU A 95 11.22 -10.40 -2.65
C GLU A 95 12.31 -10.20 -1.58
N TYR A 96 13.20 -9.22 -1.80
CA TYR A 96 14.21 -8.83 -0.83
C TYR A 96 13.58 -8.34 0.49
N GLY A 97 12.62 -7.43 0.41
CA GLY A 97 11.92 -6.89 1.57
C GLY A 97 11.18 -7.97 2.36
N THR A 98 10.48 -8.87 1.67
CA THR A 98 9.77 -10.00 2.30
C THR A 98 10.74 -10.96 2.98
N ALA A 99 11.93 -11.20 2.38
CA ALA A 99 12.92 -12.11 2.94
C ALA A 99 13.67 -11.53 4.16
N LEU A 100 13.99 -10.23 4.14
CA LEU A 100 14.81 -9.61 5.19
C LEU A 100 14.00 -8.91 6.28
N PHE A 101 12.78 -8.46 5.98
CA PHE A 101 11.92 -7.71 6.91
C PHE A 101 10.48 -8.27 6.94
N PRO A 102 10.29 -9.54 7.37
CA PRO A 102 8.98 -10.14 7.59
C PRO A 102 8.28 -9.60 8.84
#